data_AF-A0A936ARZ1-F1
#
_entry.id   AF-A0A936ARZ1-F1
#
_cell.length_a   1.000
_cell.length_b   1.000
_cell.length_c   1.000
_cell.angle_alpha   90.00
_cell.angle_beta   90.00
_cell.angle_gamma   90.00
#
_symmetry.space_group_name_H-M   'P 1'
#
loop_
_entity.id
_entity.type
_entity.pdbx_description
1 polymer ?
#
loop_
_entity_poly.entity_id
_entity_poly.type
_entity_poly.pdbx_seq_one_letter_code
_entity_poly.pdbx_strand_id
1 'polypeptide(L)'
;MYASLFNRRKKNEIFTEYGGSATNTGSIEGQIALFTFRIKSLSDHLKTNKHDNSCKRTLLSLVGKRKRVLKYLQDRDIQKYRSLIDKLGIRK
;
A
#
# COMPACT_ATOMS: atom_id res chain seq x y z
N MET A 1 21.11 6.45 1.87
CA MET A 1 19.88 6.75 2.65
C MET A 1 18.62 6.24 1.93
N TYR A 2 18.55 4.95 1.57
CA TYR A 2 17.38 4.30 0.93
C TYR A 2 16.72 3.23 1.83
N ALA A 3 17.18 3.10 3.08
CA ALA A 3 16.87 1.96 3.95
C ALA A 3 15.42 1.89 4.46
N SER A 4 14.62 2.95 4.34
CA SER A 4 13.21 2.93 4.75
C SER A 4 12.26 2.36 3.69
N LEU A 5 12.69 2.27 2.42
CA LEU A 5 11.86 1.81 1.29
C LEU A 5 11.67 0.28 1.24
N PHE A 6 12.54 -0.48 1.91
CA PHE A 6 12.50 -1.94 1.88
C PHE A 6 12.78 -2.55 3.26
N ASN A 7 12.02 -2.15 4.29
CA ASN A 7 12.08 -2.84 5.57
C ASN A 7 11.33 -4.18 5.47
N ARG A 8 12.10 -5.27 5.32
CA ARG A 8 11.59 -6.65 5.23
C ARG A 8 10.74 -7.04 6.45
N ARG A 9 11.04 -6.47 7.63
CA ARG A 9 10.25 -6.67 8.86
C ARG A 9 8.86 -6.07 8.75
N LYS A 10 8.78 -4.79 8.32
CA LYS A 10 7.49 -4.10 8.12
C LYS A 10 6.63 -4.78 7.05
N LYS A 11 7.25 -5.33 5.99
CA LYS A 11 6.52 -6.11 5.00
C LYS A 11 5.84 -7.32 5.64
N ASN A 12 6.57 -8.11 6.43
CA ASN A 12 6.04 -9.30 7.07
C ASN A 12 4.92 -8.96 8.08
N GLU A 13 5.11 -7.93 8.90
CA GLU A 13 4.09 -7.42 9.84
C GLU A 13 2.77 -7.10 9.10
N ILE A 14 2.84 -6.38 7.98
CA ILE A 14 1.66 -6.02 7.18
C ILE A 14 0.95 -7.27 6.65
N PHE A 15 1.68 -8.28 6.15
CA PHE A 15 1.05 -9.49 5.65
C PHE A 15 0.46 -10.36 6.76
N THR A 16 1.05 -10.36 7.96
CA THR A 16 0.45 -11.01 9.12
C THR A 16 -0.85 -10.31 9.54
N GLU A 17 -0.88 -8.98 9.58
CA GLU A 17 -2.02 -8.20 10.08
C GLU A 17 -3.20 -8.10 9.08
N TYR A 18 -2.90 -8.07 7.77
CA TYR A 18 -3.90 -7.86 6.72
C TYR A 18 -4.07 -9.06 5.79
N GLY A 19 -3.07 -9.93 5.66
CA GLY A 19 -3.12 -11.14 4.83
C GLY A 19 -3.42 -12.43 5.59
N GLY A 20 -3.62 -12.34 6.92
CA GLY A 20 -3.88 -13.47 7.82
C GLY A 20 -2.64 -14.33 8.15
N SER A 21 -1.62 -14.32 7.30
CA SER A 21 -0.33 -14.99 7.54
C SER A 21 0.80 -14.29 6.78
N ALA A 22 2.00 -14.29 7.36
CA ALA A 22 3.20 -13.72 6.74
C ALA A 22 3.56 -14.37 5.39
N THR A 23 3.16 -15.63 5.17
CA THR A 23 3.40 -16.35 3.90
C THR A 23 2.36 -16.03 2.83
N ASN A 24 1.21 -15.46 3.21
CA ASN A 24 0.12 -15.15 2.30
C ASN A 24 0.33 -13.81 1.57
N THR A 25 1.38 -13.77 0.76
CA THR A 25 1.73 -12.58 -0.04
C THR A 25 0.77 -12.32 -1.22
N GLY A 26 -0.08 -13.30 -1.55
CA GLY A 26 -1.09 -13.22 -2.60
C GLY A 26 -2.40 -12.56 -2.18
N SER A 27 -2.60 -12.32 -0.88
CA SER A 27 -3.82 -11.69 -0.36
C SER A 27 -4.03 -10.28 -0.93
N ILE A 28 -5.25 -10.02 -1.41
CA ILE A 28 -5.65 -8.72 -1.95
C ILE A 28 -5.55 -7.65 -0.87
N GLU A 29 -6.00 -7.95 0.36
CA GLU A 29 -5.94 -7.03 1.49
C GLU A 29 -4.48 -6.70 1.88
N GLY A 30 -3.62 -7.72 1.99
CA GLY A 30 -2.20 -7.55 2.29
C GLY A 30 -1.47 -6.72 1.23
N GLN A 31 -1.79 -6.92 -0.05
CA GLN A 31 -1.22 -6.09 -1.13
C GLN A 31 -1.67 -4.63 -1.06
N ILE A 32 -2.96 -4.37 -0.80
CA ILE A 32 -3.48 -3.00 -0.63
C ILE A 32 -2.82 -2.30 0.56
N ALA A 33 -2.68 -3.00 1.69
CA ALA A 33 -2.00 -2.49 2.88
C ALA A 33 -0.53 -2.17 2.59
N LEU A 34 0.18 -3.06 1.89
CA LEU A 34 1.58 -2.84 1.49
C LEU A 34 1.73 -1.63 0.57
N PHE A 35 0.86 -1.47 -0.43
CA PHE A 35 0.89 -0.30 -1.30
C PHE A 35 0.61 0.99 -0.53
N THR A 36 -0.34 0.95 0.40
CA THR A 36 -0.68 2.11 1.25
C THR A 36 0.50 2.54 2.11
N PHE A 37 1.18 1.59 2.75
CA PHE A 37 2.40 1.87 3.50
C PHE A 37 3.49 2.49 2.62
N ARG A 38 3.77 1.91 1.44
CA ARG A 38 4.78 2.43 0.49
C ARG A 38 4.45 3.83 -0.02
N ILE A 39 3.18 4.08 -0.35
CA ILE A 39 2.69 5.39 -0.80
C ILE A 39 2.93 6.44 0.29
N LYS A 40 2.62 6.13 1.56
CA LYS A 40 2.85 7.03 2.69
C LYS A 40 4.33 7.36 2.85
N SER A 41 5.19 6.34 2.89
CA SER A 41 6.64 6.53 3.02
C SER A 41 7.26 7.34 1.87
N LEU A 42 6.84 7.07 0.61
CA LEU A 42 7.28 7.84 -0.55
C LEU A 42 6.76 9.28 -0.52
N SER A 43 5.51 9.49 -0.11
CA SER A 43 4.94 10.82 0.02
C SER A 43 5.71 11.66 1.04
N ASP A 44 6.05 11.09 2.19
CA ASP A 44 6.85 11.77 3.21
C ASP A 44 8.28 12.07 2.73
N HIS A 45 8.90 11.13 2.01
CA HIS A 45 10.21 11.36 1.38
C HIS A 45 10.19 12.54 0.39
N LEU A 46 9.15 12.61 -0.46
CA LEU A 46 9.01 13.64 -1.49
C LEU A 46 8.67 15.03 -0.92
N LYS A 47 8.15 15.14 0.31
CA LYS A 47 7.95 16.44 0.97
C LYS A 47 9.28 17.19 1.14
N THR A 48 10.34 16.46 1.47
CA THR A 48 11.70 17.00 1.62
C THR A 48 12.46 17.03 0.28
N ASN A 49 12.20 16.07 -0.62
CA ASN A 49 12.88 15.91 -1.91
C ASN A 49 11.97 16.29 -3.09
N LYS A 50 11.57 17.56 -3.17
CA LYS A 50 10.59 18.05 -4.15
C LYS A 50 11.02 17.87 -5.61
N HIS A 51 12.31 17.76 -5.90
CA HIS A 51 12.83 17.62 -7.27
C HIS A 51 13.07 16.16 -7.70
N ASP A 52 12.81 15.17 -6.83
CA ASP A 52 12.96 13.76 -7.19
C ASP A 52 11.79 13.26 -8.04
N ASN A 53 11.89 13.49 -9.35
CA ASN A 53 10.86 13.11 -10.32
C ASN A 53 10.81 11.58 -10.55
N SER A 54 11.91 10.86 -10.32
CA SER A 54 11.98 9.40 -10.42
C SER A 54 11.13 8.74 -9.32
N CYS A 55 11.24 9.21 -8.08
CA CYS A 55 10.41 8.76 -6.97
C CYS A 55 8.93 9.17 -7.15
N LYS A 56 8.65 10.38 -7.68
CA LYS A 56 7.26 10.78 -8.02
C LYS A 56 6.61 9.84 -9.03
N ARG A 57 7.33 9.46 -10.10
CA ARG A 57 6.82 8.49 -11.09
C ARG A 57 6.51 7.13 -10.43
N THR A 58 7.39 6.68 -9.54
CA THR A 58 7.19 5.43 -8.79
C THR A 58 5.97 5.52 -7.87
N LEU A 59 5.79 6.64 -7.16
CA LEU A 59 4.61 6.91 -6.34
C LEU A 59 3.31 6.84 -7.16
N LEU A 60 3.26 7.51 -8.31
CA LEU A 60 2.07 7.51 -9.18
C LEU A 60 1.73 6.09 -9.67
N SER A 61 2.75 5.30 -10.03
CA SER A 61 2.57 3.89 -10.42
C SER A 61 1.96 3.06 -9.29
N LEU A 62 2.43 3.25 -8.05
CA LEU A 62 1.89 2.55 -6.87
C LEU A 62 0.46 2.97 -6.55
N VAL A 63 0.13 4.26 -6.67
CA VAL A 63 -1.24 4.77 -6.51
C VAL A 63 -2.17 4.13 -7.53
N GLY A 64 -1.76 4.05 -8.80
CA GLY A 64 -2.53 3.41 -9.87
C GLY A 64 -2.76 1.91 -9.62
N LYS A 65 -1.72 1.19 -9.19
CA LYS A 65 -1.83 -0.23 -8.80
C LYS A 65 -2.82 -0.42 -7.65
N ARG A 66 -2.70 0.36 -6.58
CA ARG A 66 -3.62 0.31 -5.43
C ARG A 66 -5.07 0.58 -5.86
N LYS A 67 -5.30 1.58 -6.72
CA LYS A 67 -6.64 1.91 -7.24
C LYS A 67 -7.26 0.75 -8.01
N ARG A 68 -6.48 0.06 -8.85
CA ARG A 68 -6.93 -1.11 -9.63
C ARG A 68 -7.33 -2.27 -8.71
N VAL A 69 -6.50 -2.57 -7.71
CA VAL A 69 -6.75 -3.67 -6.77
C VAL A 69 -7.93 -3.35 -5.84
N LEU A 70 -8.07 -2.11 -5.37
CA LEU A 70 -9.24 -1.66 -4.60
C LEU A 70 -10.52 -1.77 -5.42
N LYS A 71 -10.51 -1.38 -6.71
CA LYS A 71 -11.66 -1.54 -7.59
C LYS A 71 -12.05 -3.02 -7.73
N TYR A 72 -11.06 -3.90 -7.94
CA TYR A 72 -11.31 -5.34 -8.00
C TYR A 72 -11.95 -5.88 -6.71
N LEU A 73 -11.45 -5.46 -5.54
CA LEU A 73 -12.04 -5.85 -4.26
C LEU A 73 -13.46 -5.30 -4.10
N GLN A 74 -13.70 -4.05 -4.48
CA GLN A 74 -15.01 -3.42 -4.44
C GLN A 74 -16.05 -4.15 -5.29
N ASP A 75 -15.67 -4.58 -6.50
CA ASP A 75 -16.55 -5.27 -7.44
C ASP A 75 -16.88 -6.70 -6.98
N ARG A 76 -16.00 -7.33 -6.19
CA ARG A 76 -16.15 -8.71 -5.69
C ARG A 76 -16.80 -8.79 -4.31
N ASP A 77 -16.38 -7.92 -3.39
CA ASP A 77 -16.82 -7.92 -1.99
C ASP A 77 -16.80 -6.49 -1.44
N ILE A 78 -17.97 -5.86 -1.48
CA ILE A 78 -18.15 -4.49 -1.01
C ILE A 78 -17.94 -4.34 0.51
N GLN A 79 -18.20 -5.39 1.30
CA GLN A 79 -18.06 -5.36 2.75
C GLN A 79 -16.58 -5.35 3.13
N LYS A 80 -15.79 -6.23 2.53
CA LYS A 80 -14.32 -6.24 2.69
C LYS A 80 -13.68 -4.95 2.20
N TYR A 81 -14.16 -4.41 1.08
CA TYR A 81 -13.68 -3.11 0.60
C TYR A 81 -13.90 -2.00 1.64
N ARG A 82 -15.09 -1.90 2.21
CA ARG A 82 -15.43 -0.88 3.21
C ARG A 82 -14.61 -1.04 4.49
N SER A 83 -14.55 -2.26 5.03
CA SER A 83 -13.78 -2.53 6.25
C SER A 83 -12.28 -2.28 6.06
N LEU A 84 -11.73 -2.65 4.90
CA LEU A 84 -10.32 -2.44 4.60
C LEU A 84 -9.97 -0.96 4.41
N ILE A 85 -10.84 -0.19 3.76
CA ILE A 85 -10.64 1.26 3.60
C ILE A 85 -10.66 1.97 4.94
N ASP A 86 -11.60 1.61 5.81
CA ASP A 86 -11.74 2.18 7.15
C ASP A 86 -10.50 1.85 7.99
N LYS A 87 -10.11 0.56 8.02
CA LYS A 87 -8.91 0.09 8.74
C LYS A 87 -7.63 0.77 8.27
N LEU A 88 -7.49 1.03 6.96
CA LEU A 88 -6.31 1.66 6.37
C LEU A 88 -6.37 3.19 6.31
N GLY A 89 -7.49 3.81 6.68
CA GLY A 89 -7.70 5.27 6.62
C GLY A 89 -7.56 5.85 5.21
N ILE A 90 -7.92 5.11 4.16
CA ILE A 90 -7.79 5.56 2.77
C ILE A 90 -8.96 6.49 2.44
N ARG A 91 -8.69 7.80 2.26
CA ARG A 91 -9.72 8.74 1.79
C ARG A 91 -10.05 8.51 0.31
N LYS A 92 -11.34 8.58 -0.02
CA LYS A 92 -11.90 8.38 -1.37
C LYS A 92 -11.78 9.63 -2.22
#